data_AF-A0A1V5P1C2-F1
#
_entry.id   AF-A0A1V5P1C2-F1
#
_cell.length_a   1.000
_cell.length_b   1.000
_cell.length_c   1.000
_cell.angle_alpha   90.00
_cell.angle_beta   90.00
_cell.angle_gamma   90.00
#
_symmetry.space_group_name_H-M   'P 1'
#
loop_
_entity.id
_entity.type
_entity.pdbx_description
1 polymer ?
#
loop_
_entity_poly.entity_id
_entity_poly.type
_entity_poly.pdbx_seq_one_letter_code
_entity_poly.pdbx_strand_id
1 'polypeptide(L)' 'MAQEAICKYLEARFGDKSQPLQEKVKQHTEIEKLDKIINKIYTIRSIEEAGAVINGTGKN' A
#
# COMPACT_ATOMS: atom_id res chain seq x y z
N MET A 1 -5.56 -11.49 4.19
CA MET A 1 -5.57 -11.67 2.71
C MET A 1 -5.20 -10.39 1.98
N ALA A 2 -5.96 -9.29 2.08
CA ALA A 2 -5.66 -8.05 1.35
C ALA A 2 -4.32 -7.41 1.72
N GLN A 3 -4.00 -7.30 3.01
CA GLN A 3 -2.70 -6.77 3.48
C GLN A 3 -1.50 -7.52 2.91
N GLU A 4 -1.60 -8.85 2.86
CA GLU A 4 -0.52 -9.72 2.40
C GLU A 4 -0.31 -9.59 0.89
N ALA A 5 -1.40 -9.48 0.11
CA ALA A 5 -1.33 -9.21 -1.32
C ALA A 5 -0.70 -7.85 -1.61
N ILE A 6 -1.07 -6.81 -0.84
CA ILE A 6 -0.46 -5.48 -0.94
C ILE A 6 1.04 -5.55 -0.59
N CYS A 7 1.41 -6.25 0.47
CA CYS A 7 2.83 -6.39 0.86
C CYS A 7 3.64 -7.09 -0.22
N LYS A 8 3.16 -8.23 -0.74
CA LYS A 8 3.82 -8.97 -1.83
C LYS A 8 3.96 -8.12 -3.09
N TYR A 9 2.94 -7.32 -3.44
CA TYR A 9 3.03 -6.41 -4.57
C TYR A 9 4.09 -5.32 -4.36
N LEU A 10 4.11 -4.70 -3.18
CA LEU A 10 5.10 -3.67 -2.85
C LEU A 10 6.53 -4.24 -2.86
N GLU A 11 6.72 -5.44 -2.33
CA GLU A 11 7.99 -6.15 -2.37
C GLU A 11 8.43 -6.46 -3.80
N ALA A 12 7.54 -7.02 -4.64
CA ALA A 12 7.85 -7.34 -6.02
C ALA A 12 8.19 -6.10 -6.86
N ARG A 13 7.58 -4.95 -6.57
CA ARG A 13 7.76 -3.72 -7.36
C ARG A 13 8.86 -2.80 -6.86
N PHE A 14 9.03 -2.71 -5.54
CA PHE A 14 9.94 -1.76 -4.90
C PHE A 14 11.06 -2.41 -4.07
N GLY A 15 11.05 -3.74 -3.92
CA GLY A 15 12.03 -4.48 -3.13
C GLY A 15 12.03 -4.07 -1.66
N ASP A 16 13.20 -4.10 -1.02
CA ASP A 16 13.39 -3.78 0.40
C ASP A 16 12.91 -2.38 0.80
N LYS A 17 12.88 -1.44 -0.15
CA LYS A 17 12.38 -0.07 0.09
C LYS A 17 10.91 -0.06 0.51
N SER A 18 10.17 -1.11 0.19
CA SER A 18 8.76 -1.25 0.57
C SER A 18 8.52 -1.63 2.03
N GLN A 19 9.51 -2.13 2.77
CA GLN A 19 9.33 -2.58 4.16
C GLN A 19 8.55 -1.59 5.05
N PRO A 20 8.91 -0.30 5.13
CA PRO A 20 8.16 0.67 5.95
C PRO A 20 6.70 0.86 5.48
N LEU A 21 6.42 0.65 4.19
CA LEU A 21 5.05 0.69 3.66
C LEU A 21 4.28 -0.58 4.02
N GLN A 22 4.93 -1.75 3.97
CA GLN A 22 4.34 -3.02 4.37
C GLN A 22 3.90 -3.01 5.84
N GLU A 23 4.73 -2.45 6.73
CA GLU A 23 4.39 -2.30 8.15
C GLU A 23 3.14 -1.44 8.35
N LYS A 24 3.04 -0.31 7.64
CA LYS A 24 1.85 0.54 7.68
C LYS A 24 0.60 -0.18 7.16
N VAL A 25 0.71 -0.93 6.07
CA VAL A 25 -0.40 -1.74 5.55
C VAL A 25 -0.90 -2.74 6.60
N LYS A 26 0.01 -3.38 7.35
CA LYS A 26 -0.33 -4.30 8.43
C LYS A 26 -1.03 -3.62 9.61
N GLN A 27 -0.78 -2.33 9.84
CA GLN A 27 -1.49 -1.54 10.86
C GLN A 27 -2.92 -1.18 10.45
N HIS A 28 -3.24 -1.19 9.15
CA HIS A 28 -4.61 -0.97 8.67
C HIS A 28 -5.46 -2.23 8.82
N THR A 29 -6.38 -2.22 9.78
CA THR A 29 -7.36 -3.31 10.01
C THR A 29 -8.69 -3.09 9.27
N GLU A 30 -8.91 -1.87 8.76
CA GLU A 30 -10.13 -1.48 8.05
C GLU A 30 -10.15 -2.07 6.63
N ILE A 31 -11.09 -2.98 6.37
CA ILE A 31 -11.23 -3.65 5.06
C ILE A 31 -11.44 -2.63 3.93
N GLU A 32 -12.24 -1.59 4.15
CA GLU A 32 -12.49 -0.54 3.15
C GLU A 32 -11.22 0.23 2.75
N LYS A 33 -10.30 0.47 3.69
CA LYS A 33 -9.00 1.09 3.37
C LYS A 33 -8.15 0.15 2.54
N LEU A 34 -8.07 -1.12 2.94
CA LEU A 34 -7.27 -2.11 2.23
C LEU A 34 -7.76 -2.30 0.79
N ASP A 35 -9.08 -2.32 0.58
CA ASP A 35 -9.68 -2.40 -0.75
C ASP A 35 -9.33 -1.17 -1.62
N LYS A 36 -9.43 0.05 -1.06
CA LYS A 36 -9.00 1.27 -1.75
C LYS A 36 -7.52 1.27 -2.10
N ILE A 37 -6.67 0.77 -1.20
CA ILE A 37 -5.23 0.64 -1.45
C ILE A 37 -5.01 -0.32 -2.61
N ILE A 38 -5.61 -1.52 -2.58
CA ILE A 38 -5.44 -2.53 -3.64
C ILE A 38 -5.89 -2.00 -5.00
N ASN A 39 -7.02 -1.29 -5.08
CA ASN A 39 -7.51 -0.73 -6.33
C ASN A 39 -6.59 0.35 -6.90
N LYS A 40 -5.95 1.13 -6.03
CA LYS A 40 -5.03 2.19 -6.45
C LYS A 40 -3.61 1.68 -6.67
N ILE A 41 -3.18 0.59 -6.03
CA ILE A 41 -1.76 0.18 -6.00
C ILE A 41 -1.19 -0.19 -7.38
N TYR A 42 -2.06 -0.59 -8.31
CA TYR A 42 -1.70 -0.92 -9.69
C TYR A 42 -1.47 0.31 -10.57
N THR A 43 -2.03 1.48 -10.23
CA THR A 43 -1.86 2.72 -11.01
C THR A 43 -0.60 3.49 -10.64
N ILE A 44 -0.02 3.16 -9.49
CA ILE A 44 1.10 3.86 -8.87
C ILE A 44 2.39 3.57 -9.61
N ARG A 45 3.18 4.61 -9.90
CA ARG A 45 4.47 4.47 -10.60
C ARG A 45 5.67 4.57 -9.68
N SER A 46 5.51 5.18 -8.50
CA SER A 46 6.59 5.45 -7.55
C SER A 46 6.26 5.02 -6.13
N ILE A 47 7.29 4.74 -5.34
CA ILE A 47 7.14 4.35 -3.94
C ILE A 47 6.55 5.49 -3.07
N GLU A 48 6.82 6.74 -3.43
CA GLU A 48 6.28 7.92 -2.75
C GLU A 48 4.77 8.01 -2.91
N GLU A 49 4.25 7.80 -4.12
CA GLU A 49 2.81 7.73 -4.38
C GLU A 49 2.17 6.53 -3.65
N ALA A 50 2.86 5.39 -3.56
CA ALA A 50 2.40 4.23 -2.80
C ALA A 50 2.28 4.58 -1.32
N GLY A 51 3.26 5.30 -0.78
CA GLY A 51 3.21 5.88 0.55
C GLY A 51 2.00 6.80 0.74
N ALA A 52 1.71 7.68 -0.22
CA ALA A 52 0.58 8.60 -0.14
C ALA A 52 -0.78 7.87 -0.12
N VAL A 53 -0.92 6.81 -0.91
CA VAL A 53 -2.13 5.97 -0.94
C VAL A 53 -2.29 5.20 0.38
N ILE A 54 -1.21 4.60 0.89
CA ILE A 54 -1.23 3.80 2.12
C ILE A 54 -1.46 4.69 3.35
N ASN A 55 -0.79 5.83 3.46
CA ASN A 55 -0.97 6.76 4.57
C ASN A 55 -2.35 7.47 4.56
N GLY A 56 -3.16 7.29 3.51
CA GLY A 56 -4.44 7.98 3.39
C GLY A 56 -4.31 9.49 3.15
N THR A 57 -3.16 9.98 2.67
CA THR A 57 -2.97 11.41 2.33
C THR A 57 -3.53 11.77 0.96
N GLY A 58 -4.40 10.93 0.40
CA GLY A 58 -5.35 11.36 -0.63
C GLY A 58 -6.42 12.23 0.03
N LYS A 59 -6.06 13.50 0.28
CA LYS A 59 -6.97 14.54 0.75
C LYS A 59 -8.22 14.54 -0.12
N ASN A 60 -9.36 14.48 0.56
CA ASN A 60 -10.71 14.69 0.05
C ASN A 60 -10.79 15.79 -1.01
#